data_AF-A0A317HHE5-F1
#
_entry.id   AF-A0A317HHE5-F1
#
_cell.length_a   1.000
_cell.length_b   1.000
_cell.length_c   1.000
_cell.angle_alpha   90.00
_cell.angle_beta   90.00
_cell.angle_gamma   90.00
#
_symmetry.space_group_name_H-M   'P 1'
#
loop_
_entity.id
_entity.type
_entity.pdbx_description
1 polymer ?
#
loop_
_entity_poly.entity_id
_entity_poly.type
_entity_poly.pdbx_seq_one_letter_code
_entity_poly.pdbx_strand_id
1 'polypeptide(L)'
;MPRFVTDSRPISAQHPITEFYRQEFAKHHQCLQRQRPYYSESAITDVEAALTRIMGQLEQLCSSENADQLVSSLLKKFDVVTGLSSWSDPKQTH
;
A
#
# COMPACT_ATOMS: atom_id res chain seq x y z
N MET A 1 -31.52 -9.55 -35.72
CA MET A 1 -30.96 -8.38 -35.03
C MET A 1 -30.31 -8.86 -33.74
N PRO A 2 -28.97 -8.85 -33.60
CA PRO A 2 -28.42 -9.01 -32.26
C PRO A 2 -27.34 -7.97 -31.93
N ARG A 3 -27.16 -7.81 -30.63
CA ARG A 3 -26.04 -7.21 -29.90
C ARG A 3 -26.25 -5.77 -29.46
N PHE A 4 -26.61 -5.64 -28.19
CA PHE A 4 -25.71 -4.98 -27.24
C PHE A 4 -25.64 -5.86 -25.99
N VAL A 5 -24.62 -6.72 -25.96
CA VAL A 5 -24.17 -7.30 -24.70
C VAL A 5 -23.39 -6.17 -24.06
N THR A 6 -23.91 -5.61 -22.98
CA THR A 6 -23.21 -4.62 -22.17
C THR A 6 -21.90 -5.27 -21.75
N ASP A 7 -20.79 -4.84 -22.35
CA ASP A 7 -19.44 -5.14 -21.90
C ASP A 7 -19.30 -4.48 -20.54
N SER A 8 -19.68 -5.20 -19.49
CA SER A 8 -19.28 -4.90 -18.11
C SER A 8 -17.79 -5.15 -18.02
N ARG A 9 -17.01 -4.24 -18.60
CA ARG A 9 -15.55 -4.29 -18.57
C ARG A 9 -15.13 -4.36 -17.09
N PRO A 10 -14.35 -5.37 -16.68
CA PRO A 10 -13.85 -5.42 -15.32
C PRO A 10 -12.99 -4.18 -15.09
N ILE A 11 -13.35 -3.40 -14.07
CA ILE A 11 -12.62 -2.22 -13.57
C ILE A 11 -11.17 -2.56 -13.17
N SER A 12 -10.84 -3.87 -13.13
CA SER A 12 -9.57 -4.44 -12.68
C SER A 12 -8.34 -4.15 -13.56
N ALA A 13 -8.46 -3.49 -14.71
CA ALA A 13 -7.33 -3.24 -15.62
C ALA A 13 -6.74 -1.81 -15.56
N GLN A 14 -7.27 -0.91 -14.70
CA GLN A 14 -7.11 0.51 -14.98
C GLN A 14 -5.85 1.21 -14.47
N HIS A 15 -5.06 0.70 -13.52
CA HIS A 15 -3.78 1.37 -13.21
C HIS A 15 -2.74 0.38 -12.67
N PRO A 16 -1.75 -0.06 -13.49
CA PRO A 16 -0.66 -0.92 -13.02
C PRO A 16 0.09 -0.32 -11.82
N ILE A 17 0.07 1.01 -11.69
CA ILE A 17 0.66 1.76 -10.57
C ILE A 17 -0.15 1.64 -9.27
N THR A 18 -1.49 1.62 -9.33
CA THR A 18 -2.35 1.38 -8.16
C THR A 18 -2.14 -0.01 -7.59
N GLU A 19 -2.04 -1.02 -8.47
CA GLU A 19 -1.77 -2.40 -8.06
C GLU A 19 -0.37 -2.53 -7.45
N PHE A 20 0.64 -1.88 -8.03
CA PHE A 20 1.97 -1.77 -7.44
C PHE A 20 1.89 -1.22 -6.00
N TYR A 21 1.26 -0.06 -5.82
CA TYR A 21 1.15 0.55 -4.49
C TYR A 21 0.35 -0.30 -3.50
N ARG A 22 -0.70 -0.99 -3.97
CA ARG A 22 -1.48 -1.93 -3.15
C ARG A 22 -0.59 -3.05 -2.62
N GLN A 23 0.26 -3.61 -3.47
CA GLN A 23 1.19 -4.67 -3.08
C GLN A 23 2.25 -4.15 -2.10
N GLU A 24 2.79 -2.95 -2.31
CA GLU A 24 3.77 -2.36 -1.39
C GLU A 24 3.17 -2.11 0.00
N PHE A 25 1.98 -1.52 0.10
CA PHE A 25 1.31 -1.35 1.40
C PHE A 25 0.97 -2.69 2.07
N ALA A 26 0.61 -3.72 1.30
CA ALA A 26 0.37 -5.05 1.84
C ALA A 26 1.65 -5.66 2.45
N LYS A 27 2.82 -5.44 1.85
CA LYS A 27 4.12 -5.86 2.42
C LYS A 27 4.39 -5.17 3.75
N HIS A 28 4.18 -3.86 3.83
CA HIS A 28 4.30 -3.11 5.10
C HIS A 28 3.34 -3.65 6.17
N HIS A 29 2.09 -3.95 5.82
CA HIS A 29 1.12 -4.55 6.75
C HIS A 29 1.63 -5.89 7.28
N GLN A 30 2.09 -6.79 6.40
CA GLN A 30 2.64 -8.09 6.80
C GLN A 30 3.91 -7.99 7.67
N CYS A 31 4.75 -6.99 7.41
CA CYS A 31 5.92 -6.72 8.22
C CYS A 31 5.53 -6.24 9.62
N LEU A 32 4.57 -5.30 9.69
CA LEU A 32 4.05 -4.78 10.95
C LEU A 32 3.44 -5.90 11.82
N GLN A 33 2.66 -6.81 11.20
CA GLN A 33 2.13 -7.99 11.91
C GLN A 33 3.25 -8.88 12.49
N ARG A 34 4.32 -9.11 11.73
CA ARG A 34 5.48 -9.89 12.19
C ARG A 34 6.24 -9.20 13.31
N GLN A 35 6.33 -7.88 13.26
CA GLN A 35 7.02 -7.07 14.25
C GLN A 35 6.13 -6.67 15.43
N ARG A 36 4.85 -7.10 15.47
CA ARG A 36 3.89 -6.73 16.52
C ARG A 36 4.42 -6.82 17.95
N PRO A 37 5.19 -7.86 18.33
CA PRO A 37 5.76 -7.98 19.67
C PRO A 37 6.75 -6.86 20.07
N TYR A 38 7.27 -6.08 19.12
CA TYR A 38 8.24 -5.00 19.35
C TYR A 38 7.60 -3.62 19.47
N TYR A 39 6.29 -3.50 19.25
CA TYR A 39 5.54 -2.25 19.38
C TYR A 39 4.66 -2.29 20.62
N SER A 40 4.32 -1.11 21.16
CA SER A 40 3.19 -1.04 22.10
C SER A 40 1.89 -1.32 21.34
N GLU A 41 0.90 -1.89 22.02
CA GLU A 41 -0.42 -2.15 21.44
C GLU A 41 -1.07 -0.88 20.86
N SER A 42 -0.87 0.28 21.51
CA SER A 42 -1.33 1.57 20.99
C SER A 42 -0.64 1.97 19.69
N ALA A 43 0.70 1.88 19.63
CA ALA A 43 1.47 2.30 18.46
C ALA A 43 1.16 1.43 17.25
N ILE A 44 1.06 0.11 17.43
CA ILE A 44 0.71 -0.77 16.31
C ILE A 44 -0.73 -0.56 15.84
N THR A 45 -1.67 -0.39 16.77
CA THR A 45 -3.08 -0.15 16.42
C THR A 45 -3.23 1.15 15.61
N ASP A 46 -2.53 2.21 15.99
CA ASP A 46 -2.57 3.49 15.28
C ASP A 46 -1.99 3.37 13.85
N VAL A 47 -0.87 2.65 13.69
CA VAL A 47 -0.23 2.44 12.38
C VAL A 47 -1.09 1.53 11.50
N GLU A 48 -1.67 0.45 12.04
CA GLU A 48 -2.60 -0.44 11.34
C GLU A 48 -3.85 0.30 10.88
N ALA A 49 -4.42 1.17 11.73
CA ALA A 49 -5.57 2.00 11.39
C ALA A 49 -5.23 3.00 10.28
N ALA A 50 -4.06 3.64 10.33
CA ALA A 50 -3.60 4.54 9.28
C ALA A 50 -3.40 3.80 7.95
N LEU A 51 -2.78 2.61 7.98
CA LEU A 51 -2.54 1.79 6.81
C LEU A 51 -3.85 1.32 6.15
N THR A 52 -4.80 0.86 6.97
CA THR A 52 -6.14 0.44 6.53
C THR A 52 -6.88 1.57 5.83
N ARG A 53 -6.82 2.79 6.38
CA ARG A 53 -7.43 3.98 5.76
C ARG A 53 -6.84 4.29 4.39
N ILE A 54 -5.50 4.25 4.27
CA ILE A 54 -4.82 4.52 3.01
C ILE A 54 -5.15 3.46 1.96
N MET A 55 -5.17 2.18 2.34
CA MET A 55 -5.57 1.11 1.44
C MET A 55 -7.02 1.27 0.95
N GLY A 56 -7.94 1.71 1.81
CA GLY A 56 -9.32 2.01 1.44
C GLY A 56 -9.48 3.24 0.52
N GLN A 57 -8.54 4.19 0.59
CA GLN A 57 -8.53 5.40 -0.23
C GLN A 57 -7.58 5.29 -1.44
N LEU A 58 -6.92 4.15 -1.63
CA LEU A 58 -5.80 4.02 -2.57
C LEU A 58 -6.23 4.31 -4.02
N GLU A 59 -7.40 3.85 -4.43
CA GLU A 59 -7.94 4.10 -5.77
C GLU A 59 -8.19 5.58 -6.02
N GLN A 60 -8.69 6.30 -5.01
CA GLN A 60 -8.88 7.75 -5.06
C GLN A 60 -7.54 8.50 -5.09
N LEU A 61 -6.58 8.08 -4.26
CA LEU A 61 -5.24 8.67 -4.22
C LEU A 61 -4.52 8.49 -5.56
N CYS A 62 -4.65 7.32 -6.19
CA CYS A 62 -4.06 7.03 -7.50
C CYS A 62 -4.78 7.70 -8.68
N SER A 63 -5.99 8.24 -8.46
CA SER A 63 -6.74 8.99 -9.47
C SER A 63 -6.36 10.48 -9.50
N SER A 64 -5.51 10.94 -8.58
CA SER A 64 -5.02 12.33 -8.53
C SER A 64 -3.86 12.55 -9.49
N GLU A 65 -3.74 13.76 -10.06
CA GLU A 65 -2.61 14.14 -10.91
C GLU A 65 -1.24 14.02 -10.20
N ASN A 66 -1.23 14.09 -8.86
CA ASN A 66 -0.03 13.97 -8.03
C ASN A 66 0.06 12.61 -7.32
N ALA A 67 -0.65 11.59 -7.82
CA ALA A 67 -0.72 10.24 -7.25
C ALA A 67 0.67 9.70 -6.86
N ASP A 68 1.61 9.68 -7.78
CA ASP A 68 2.93 9.08 -7.57
C ASP A 68 3.69 9.77 -6.43
N GLN A 69 3.65 11.09 -6.38
CA GLN A 69 4.33 11.86 -5.33
C GLN A 69 3.68 11.63 -3.97
N LEU A 70 2.34 11.63 -3.92
CA LEU A 70 1.59 11.44 -2.67
C LEU A 70 1.76 10.02 -2.13
N VAL A 71 1.54 9.02 -2.98
CA VAL A 71 1.55 7.61 -2.58
C VAL A 71 2.98 7.13 -2.27
N SER A 72 3.97 7.57 -3.05
CA SER A 72 5.39 7.30 -2.71
C SER A 72 5.83 7.98 -1.41
N SER A 73 5.35 9.20 -1.12
CA SER A 73 5.63 9.85 0.16
C SER A 73 4.98 9.13 1.32
N LEU A 74 3.77 8.57 1.14
CA LEU A 74 3.12 7.74 2.15
C LEU A 74 3.89 6.45 2.39
N LEU A 75 4.29 5.73 1.33
CA LEU A 75 5.13 4.54 1.45
C LEU A 75 6.42 4.81 2.22
N LYS A 76 7.14 5.90 1.90
CA LYS A 76 8.36 6.30 2.64
C LYS A 76 8.11 6.49 4.13
N LYS A 77 6.95 7.03 4.52
CA LYS A 77 6.60 7.20 5.95
C LYS A 77 6.38 5.84 6.64
N PHE A 78 5.70 4.89 5.98
CA PHE A 78 5.56 3.53 6.52
C PHE A 78 6.88 2.77 6.53
N ASP A 79 7.75 3.02 5.58
CA ASP A 79 9.08 2.43 5.52
C ASP A 79 9.95 2.83 6.72
N VAL A 80 9.89 4.10 7.15
CA VAL A 80 10.56 4.57 8.38
C VAL A 80 10.07 3.81 9.62
N VAL A 81 8.78 3.48 9.69
CA VAL A 81 8.20 2.77 10.83
C VAL A 81 8.53 1.29 10.76
N THR A 82 8.24 0.64 9.64
CA THR A 82 8.37 -0.82 9.47
C THR A 82 9.80 -1.30 9.21
N GLY A 83 10.70 -0.42 8.74
CA GLY A 83 12.04 -0.78 8.27
C GLY A 83 11.99 -1.82 7.15
N LEU A 84 10.92 -1.86 6.35
CA LEU A 84 10.75 -2.90 5.34
C LEU A 84 11.89 -2.83 4.31
N SER A 85 12.26 -1.64 3.84
CA SER A 85 13.38 -1.46 2.90
C SER A 85 14.70 -1.96 3.48
N SER A 86 15.00 -1.68 4.75
CA SER A 86 16.23 -2.14 5.41
C SER A 86 16.22 -3.64 5.72
N TRP A 87 15.05 -4.26 5.88
CA TRP A 87 14.88 -5.71 5.96
C TRP A 87 14.89 -6.42 4.60
N SER A 88 14.54 -5.70 3.53
CA SER A 88 14.50 -6.22 2.15
C SER A 88 15.85 -6.14 1.44
N ASP A 89 16.77 -5.30 1.94
CA ASP A 89 18.10 -5.12 1.39
C ASP A 89 19.09 -6.04 2.13
N PRO A 90 19.49 -7.21 1.58
CA PRO A 90 20.47 -8.10 2.20
C PRO A 90 21.90 -7.51 2.25
N LYS A 91 22.08 -6.22 1.92
CA LYS A 91 23.39 -5.57 1.78
C LYS A 91 23.77 -4.58 2.89
N GLN A 92 22.94 -4.40 3.93
CA GLN A 92 23.32 -3.57 5.09
C GLN A 92 23.85 -4.40 6.27
N THR A 93 24.69 -5.40 5.99
CA THR A 93 25.67 -5.90 6.95
C THR A 93 27.04 -5.39 6.54
N HIS A 94 27.53 -4.32 7.18
CA HIS A 94 28.96 -4.13 7.39
C HIS A 94 29.27 -3.19 8.55
#